data_AF-A0A1F8H9Q2-F1
#
_entry.id   AF-A0A1F8H9Q2-F1
#
_cell.length_a   1.000
_cell.length_b   1.000
_cell.length_c   1.000
_cell.angle_alpha   90.00
_cell.angle_beta   90.00
_cell.angle_gamma   90.00
#
_symmetry.space_group_name_H-M   'P 1'
#
loop_
_entity.id
_entity.type
_entity.pdbx_description
1 polymer ?
#
loop_
_entity_poly.entity_id
_entity_poly.type
_entity_poly.pdbx_seq_one_letter_code
_entity_poly.pdbx_strand_id
1 'polypeptide(L)'
;METNMRIGTAALAELCASLGREPAIVTERGELFLSERSFGAIRLKVPTADYLRFVNELPAEVRPKVMSLVLLDDDKDFQMAVMASVKIREGKTFIRDREVVLV
;
A
#
# COMPACT_ATOMS: atom_id res chain seq x y z
N MET A 1 9.36 20.17 4.05
CA MET A 1 8.29 19.94 5.04
C MET A 1 7.78 18.52 4.87
N GLU A 2 8.33 17.59 5.63
CA GLU A 2 7.79 16.23 5.70
C GLU A 2 6.46 16.30 6.46
N THR A 3 5.37 16.20 5.71
CA THR A 3 4.04 16.05 6.32
C THR A 3 3.98 14.62 6.81
N ASN A 4 4.40 14.37 8.04
CA ASN A 4 4.23 13.09 8.73
C ASN A 4 2.73 12.87 8.90
N MET A 5 2.11 12.29 7.88
CA MET A 5 0.73 11.87 7.91
C MET A 5 0.61 10.80 9.00
N ARG A 6 0.01 11.18 10.13
CA ARG A 6 -0.22 10.25 11.23
C ARG A 6 -1.44 9.39 10.88
N ILE A 7 -1.22 8.09 10.70
CA ILE A 7 -2.32 7.13 10.69
C ILE A 7 -2.93 7.15 12.09
N GLY A 8 -4.24 7.38 12.19
CA GLY A 8 -4.95 7.26 13.46
C GLY A 8 -4.87 5.83 13.99
N THR A 9 -4.85 5.65 15.31
CA THR A 9 -4.74 4.34 15.96
C THR A 9 -5.79 3.33 15.49
N ALA A 10 -7.02 3.78 15.23
CA ALA A 10 -8.08 2.93 14.70
C ALA A 10 -7.77 2.40 13.28
N ALA A 11 -7.23 3.24 12.39
CA ALA A 11 -6.85 2.82 11.05
C ALA A 11 -5.64 1.88 11.08
N LEU A 12 -4.69 2.10 11.98
CA LEU A 12 -3.56 1.20 12.19
C LEU A 12 -4.03 -0.19 12.67
N ALA A 13 -4.94 -0.24 13.64
CA ALA A 13 -5.51 -1.49 14.15
C ALA A 13 -6.26 -2.28 13.06
N GLU A 14 -7.05 -1.60 12.22
CA GLU A 14 -7.73 -2.23 11.08
C GLU A 14 -6.74 -2.78 10.05
N LEU A 15 -5.65 -2.06 9.77
CA LEU A 15 -4.58 -2.53 8.89
C LEU A 15 -3.87 -3.76 9.45
N CYS A 16 -3.53 -3.77 10.75
CA CYS A 16 -2.97 -4.95 11.41
C CYS A 16 -3.92 -6.16 11.32
N ALA A 17 -5.23 -5.96 11.51
CA ALA A 17 -6.22 -7.03 11.39
C ALA A 17 -6.29 -7.61 9.96
N SER A 18 -6.02 -6.80 8.92
CA SER A 18 -5.99 -7.27 7.53
C SER A 18 -4.85 -8.24 7.24
N LEU A 19 -3.75 -8.19 8.01
CA LEU A 19 -2.58 -9.06 7.82
C LEU A 19 -2.82 -10.50 8.24
N GLY A 20 -3.89 -10.78 8.99
CA GLY A 20 -4.33 -12.13 9.33
C GLY A 20 -5.12 -12.82 8.21
N ARG A 21 -5.31 -12.15 7.06
CA ARG A 21 -6.06 -12.64 5.90
C ARG A 21 -5.10 -12.96 4.75
N GLU A 22 -5.59 -13.63 3.72
CA GLU A 22 -4.81 -13.83 2.50
C GLU A 22 -4.50 -12.48 1.83
N PRO A 23 -3.27 -12.29 1.30
CA PRO A 23 -2.95 -11.11 0.53
C PRO A 23 -3.86 -11.01 -0.68
N ALA A 24 -4.38 -9.82 -0.92
CA ALA A 24 -5.20 -9.53 -2.08
C ALA A 24 -4.35 -9.56 -3.37
N ILE A 25 -3.07 -9.20 -3.25
CA ILE A 25 -2.09 -9.21 -4.35
C ILE A 25 -0.75 -9.67 -3.80
N VAL A 26 -0.11 -10.58 -4.53
CA VAL A 26 1.25 -11.04 -4.24
C VAL A 26 2.11 -10.75 -5.46
N THR A 27 3.24 -10.07 -5.23
CA THR A 27 4.27 -9.82 -6.24
C THR A 27 5.62 -10.27 -5.70
N GLU A 28 6.65 -10.22 -6.54
CA GLU A 28 8.03 -10.45 -6.12
C GLU A 28 8.52 -9.36 -5.14
N ARG A 29 7.96 -8.15 -5.22
CA ARG A 29 8.40 -6.99 -4.43
C ARG A 29 7.65 -6.81 -3.12
N GLY A 30 6.47 -7.41 -2.99
CA GLY A 30 5.66 -7.28 -1.79
C GLY A 30 4.25 -7.87 -1.91
N GLU A 31 3.50 -7.74 -0.82
CA GLU A 31 2.15 -8.25 -0.63
C GLU A 31 1.23 -7.11 -0.23
N LEU A 32 0.08 -7.00 -0.90
CA LEU A 32 -0.97 -6.04 -0.56
C LEU A 32 -2.09 -6.74 0.18
N PHE A 33 -2.42 -6.23 1.36
CA PHE A 33 -3.57 -6.64 2.16
C PHE A 33 -4.59 -5.51 2.14
N LEU A 34 -5.85 -5.84 1.84
CA LEU A 34 -6.94 -4.87 1.80
C LEU A 34 -7.72 -4.90 3.12
N SER A 35 -7.98 -3.72 3.67
CA SER A 35 -8.98 -3.58 4.74
C SER A 35 -10.39 -3.52 4.15
N GLU A 36 -11.41 -3.67 5.00
CA GLU A 36 -12.82 -3.43 4.62
C GLU A 36 -13.09 -1.95 4.27
N ARG A 37 -12.13 -1.06 4.56
CA ARG A 37 -12.20 0.37 4.25
C ARG A 37 -11.30 0.71 3.07
N SER A 38 -11.21 2.00 2.73
CA SER A 38 -10.34 2.52 1.66
C SER A 38 -8.85 2.59 2.05
N PHE A 39 -8.38 1.60 2.83
CA PHE A 39 -6.98 1.46 3.23
C PHE A 39 -6.45 0.07 2.85
N GLY A 40 -5.14 0.01 2.56
CA GLY A 40 -4.42 -1.25 2.40
C GLY A 40 -3.08 -1.23 3.14
N ALA A 41 -2.64 -2.40 3.59
CA ALA A 41 -1.32 -2.60 4.17
C ALA A 41 -0.41 -3.26 3.12
N ILE A 42 0.81 -2.76 2.95
CA ILE A 42 1.82 -3.37 2.11
C ILE A 42 2.95 -3.91 2.97
N ARG A 43 3.16 -5.22 2.89
CA ARG A 43 4.36 -5.88 3.39
C ARG A 43 5.36 -5.99 2.26
N LEU A 44 6.56 -5.43 2.46
CA LEU A 44 7.61 -5.42 1.46
C LEU A 44 8.49 -6.68 1.55
N LYS A 45 8.89 -7.19 0.39
CA LYS A 45 9.91 -8.27 0.24
C LYS A 45 11.28 -7.72 -0.19
N VAL A 46 11.34 -6.43 -0.50
CA VAL A 46 12.54 -5.69 -0.89
C VAL A 46 12.77 -4.52 0.07
N PRO A 47 13.99 -3.96 0.15
CA PRO A 47 14.24 -2.79 0.98
C PRO A 47 13.30 -1.62 0.67
N THR A 48 12.80 -0.95 1.71
CA THR A 48 11.88 0.20 1.59
C THR A 48 12.42 1.27 0.64
N ALA A 49 13.73 1.55 0.69
CA ALA A 49 14.38 2.52 -0.20
C ALA A 49 14.30 2.14 -1.69
N ASP A 50 14.42 0.84 -2.02
CA ASP A 50 14.33 0.37 -3.40
C ASP A 50 12.90 0.42 -3.92
N TYR A 51 11.91 0.12 -3.07
CA TYR A 51 10.51 0.31 -3.41
C TYR A 51 10.17 1.77 -3.66
N LEU A 52 10.63 2.69 -2.81
CA LEU A 52 10.43 4.13 -3.01
C LEU A 52 11.10 4.65 -4.28
N ARG A 53 12.28 4.12 -4.65
CA ARG A 53 12.93 4.44 -5.92
C ARG A 53 12.05 4.02 -7.10
N PHE A 54 11.57 2.78 -7.09
CA PHE A 54 10.64 2.27 -8.10
C PHE A 54 9.38 3.13 -8.22
N VAL A 55 8.74 3.47 -7.09
CA VAL A 55 7.55 4.34 -7.08
C VAL A 55 7.85 5.70 -7.70
N ASN A 56 9.02 6.27 -7.43
CA ASN A 56 9.44 7.56 -8.02
C ASN A 56 9.78 7.48 -9.51
N GLU A 57 10.08 6.29 -10.03
CA GLU A 57 10.32 6.06 -11.46
C GLU A 57 8.99 5.89 -12.24
N LEU A 58 7.88 5.59 -11.55
CA LEU A 58 6.58 5.46 -12.21
C LEU A 58 6.14 6.78 -12.90
N PRO A 59 5.46 6.69 -14.07
CA PRO A 59 4.87 7.85 -14.72
C PRO A 59 3.93 8.61 -13.77
N ALA A 60 3.92 9.94 -13.85
CA ALA A 60 3.20 10.79 -12.91
C ALA A 60 1.69 10.48 -12.82
N GLU A 61 1.09 9.95 -13.90
CA GLU A 61 -0.34 9.61 -13.95
C GLU A 61 -0.71 8.38 -13.13
N VAL A 62 0.25 7.47 -12.91
CA VAL A 62 0.08 6.22 -12.15
C VAL A 62 0.88 6.20 -10.86
N ARG A 63 1.76 7.19 -10.64
CA ARG A 63 2.54 7.35 -9.42
C ARG A 63 1.60 7.56 -8.23
N PRO A 64 1.61 6.68 -7.21
CA PRO A 64 0.83 6.88 -6.02
C PRO A 64 1.30 8.17 -5.31
N LYS A 65 0.34 9.00 -4.90
CA LYS A 65 0.67 10.20 -4.11
C LYS A 65 1.31 9.75 -2.80
N VAL A 66 2.38 10.41 -2.36
CA VAL A 66 3.01 10.14 -1.05
C VAL A 66 2.01 10.34 0.10
N MET A 67 1.03 11.24 -0.07
CA MET A 67 -0.08 11.40 0.88
C MET A 67 -1.04 10.19 0.95
N SER A 68 -0.91 9.28 0.00
CA SER A 68 -1.59 7.99 -0.03
C SER A 68 -0.66 6.86 0.38
N LEU A 69 0.59 7.11 0.78
CA LEU A 69 1.59 6.13 1.20
C LEU A 69 2.24 6.60 2.51
N VAL A 70 1.83 6.01 3.64
CA VAL A 70 2.47 6.29 4.92
C VAL A 70 3.48 5.19 5.21
N LEU A 71 4.75 5.59 5.39
CA LEU A 71 5.81 4.70 5.83
C LEU A 71 5.67 4.42 7.32
N LEU A 72 5.81 3.16 7.68
CA LEU A 72 5.89 2.70 9.05
C LEU A 72 7.33 2.30 9.36
N ASP A 73 7.65 2.23 10.66
CA ASP A 73 8.93 1.72 11.13
C ASP A 73 9.13 0.28 10.62
N ASP A 74 10.40 -0.08 10.36
CA ASP A 74 10.77 -1.39 9.80
C ASP A 74 10.43 -2.57 10.75
N ASP A 75 10.14 -2.29 12.03
CA ASP A 75 9.77 -3.28 13.05
C ASP A 75 8.28 -3.69 13.02
N LYS A 76 7.49 -3.14 12.09
CA LYS A 76 6.07 -3.45 11.94
C LYS A 76 5.84 -4.60 10.96
N ASP A 77 4.73 -5.31 11.15
CA ASP A 77 4.31 -6.45 10.29
C ASP A 77 4.06 -6.07 8.81
N PHE A 78 4.08 -4.77 8.52
CA PHE A 78 3.98 -4.17 7.20
C PHE A 78 4.63 -2.78 7.22
N GLN A 79 5.23 -2.36 6.11
CA GLN A 79 6.10 -1.18 6.05
C GLN A 79 5.38 0.04 5.47
N MET A 80 4.24 -0.15 4.80
CA MET A 80 3.51 0.95 4.20
C MET A 80 2.00 0.80 4.34
N ALA A 81 1.32 1.88 4.69
CA ALA A 81 -0.12 1.99 4.56
C ALA A 81 -0.49 2.78 3.31
N VAL A 82 -1.41 2.25 2.52
CA VAL A 82 -1.96 2.93 1.35
C VAL A 82 -3.34 3.47 1.65
N MET A 83 -3.58 4.76 1.45
CA MET A 83 -4.92 5.33 1.42
C MET A 83 -5.39 5.49 -0.03
N ALA A 84 -6.08 4.47 -0.52
CA ALA A 84 -6.76 4.49 -1.80
C ALA A 84 -7.93 3.51 -1.78
N SER A 85 -9.01 3.84 -2.49
CA SER A 85 -10.02 2.87 -2.87
C SER A 85 -9.39 1.89 -3.87
N VAL A 86 -8.67 0.90 -3.35
CA VAL A 86 -8.16 -0.21 -4.12
C VAL A 86 -9.30 -1.21 -4.26
N LYS A 87 -9.72 -1.47 -5.50
CA LYS A 87 -10.71 -2.51 -5.82
C LYS A 87 -10.02 -3.58 -6.65
N ILE A 88 -10.25 -4.83 -6.32
CA ILE A 88 -9.85 -5.94 -7.20
C ILE A 88 -11.12 -6.42 -7.89
N ARG A 89 -11.09 -6.46 -9.23
CA ARG A 89 -12.19 -6.98 -10.06
C ARG A 89 -11.58 -7.87 -11.12
N GLU A 90 -12.03 -9.13 -11.20
CA GLU A 90 -11.58 -10.07 -12.24
C GLU A 90 -10.05 -10.26 -12.28
N GLY A 91 -9.39 -10.27 -11.11
CA GLY A 91 -7.92 -10.37 -11.01
C GLY A 91 -7.15 -9.10 -11.41
N LYS A 92 -7.86 -8.02 -11.75
CA LYS A 92 -7.27 -6.71 -12.06
C LYS A 92 -7.38 -5.78 -10.86
N THR A 93 -6.35 -4.96 -10.69
CA THR A 93 -6.27 -4.01 -9.57
C THR A 93 -6.70 -2.65 -10.05
N PHE A 94 -7.58 -1.98 -9.30
CA PHE A 94 -8.06 -0.65 -9.61
C PHE A 94 -7.73 0.29 -8.45
N ILE A 95 -7.00 1.37 -8.70
CA ILE A 95 -6.74 2.42 -7.72
C ILE A 95 -7.60 3.63 -8.12
N ARG A 96 -8.55 4.04 -7.26
CA ARG A 96 -9.51 5.13 -7.57
C ARG A 96 -10.22 4.91 -8.91
N ASP A 97 -10.67 3.67 -9.12
CA ASP A 97 -11.36 3.21 -10.34
C ASP A 97 -10.51 3.21 -11.63
N ARG A 98 -9.19 3.41 -11.54
CA ARG A 98 -8.26 3.20 -12.66
C ARG A 98 -7.55 1.86 -12.54
N GLU A 99 -7.62 1.04 -13.58
CA GLU A 99 -6.86 -0.21 -13.65
C GLU A 99 -5.35 0.09 -13.57
N VAL A 100 -4.66 -0.61 -12.69
CA VAL A 100 -3.20 -0.58 -12.55
C VAL A 100 -2.66 -1.99 -12.67
N VAL A 101 -1.57 -2.14 -13.41
CA VAL A 101 -0.80 -3.37 -13.47
C VAL A 101 0.31 -3.23 -12.43
N LEU A 102 0.28 -4.07 -11.40
CA LEU A 102 1.37 -4.15 -10.44
C LEU A 102 2.41 -5.10 -11.02
N VAL A 103 3.54 -4.52 -11.44
CA VAL A 103 4.74 -5.22 -11.93
C VAL A 103 5.68 -5.57 -10.79
#